data_AF-A0A8T3KPS0-F1
#
_entry.id   AF-A0A8T3KPS0-F1
#
_cell.length_a   1.000
_cell.length_b   1.000
_cell.length_c   1.000
_cell.angle_alpha   90.00
_cell.angle_beta   90.00
_cell.angle_gamma   90.00
#
_symmetry.space_group_name_H-M   'P 1'
#
loop_
_entity.id
_entity.type
_entity.pdbx_description
1 polymer ?
#
loop_
_entity_poly.entity_id
_entity_poly.type
_entity_poly.pdbx_seq_one_letter_code
_entity_poly.pdbx_strand_id
1 'polypeptide(L)'
;MLHFRRLRPGEEIGEIAEKARLGLGEDEMVMLAFDDGELVGICSLTIKADTAWLNSLYICEEKRKQGIGTGLLKSILFAAKNKGAAIAKITEHRELTGFLLKMGFCRDTGMEGILQADLDGYFKCCNNALK
;
A
#
# COMPACT_ATOMS: atom_id res chain seq x y z
N MET A 1 20.59 4.54 -2.18
CA MET A 1 20.05 4.04 -0.89
C MET A 1 18.54 4.23 -0.96
N LEU A 2 17.74 3.17 -0.78
CA LEU A 2 16.27 3.26 -0.90
C LEU A 2 15.66 3.76 0.41
N HIS A 3 14.97 4.90 0.37
CA HIS A 3 14.28 5.47 1.52
C HIS A 3 12.76 5.41 1.35
N PHE A 4 12.06 4.88 2.37
CA PHE A 4 10.60 4.88 2.44
C PHE A 4 10.14 5.95 3.44
N ARG A 5 9.34 6.91 2.99
CA ARG A 5 8.79 7.96 3.85
C ARG A 5 7.26 7.90 3.85
N ARG A 6 6.69 7.88 5.05
CA ARG A 6 5.25 8.12 5.28
C ARG A 6 5.02 9.62 5.34
N LEU A 7 4.11 10.13 4.52
CA LEU A 7 3.67 11.53 4.63
C LEU A 7 2.69 11.68 5.79
N ARG A 8 2.90 12.72 6.60
CA ARG A 8 1.91 13.13 7.61
C ARG A 8 0.89 14.07 6.96
N PRO A 9 -0.37 14.07 7.43
CA PRO A 9 -1.36 15.06 6.98
C PRO A 9 -0.78 16.47 7.14
N GLY A 10 -0.60 17.18 6.02
CA GLY A 10 -0.09 18.56 5.99
C GLY A 10 1.40 18.75 5.65
N GLU A 11 2.19 17.71 5.37
CA GLU A 11 3.51 17.89 4.73
C GLU A 11 3.34 18.17 3.23
N GLU A 12 4.04 19.18 2.67
CA GLU A 12 3.77 19.78 1.35
C GLU A 12 3.75 18.78 0.17
N ILE A 13 2.53 18.34 -0.17
CA ILE A 13 2.04 17.88 -1.48
C ILE A 13 0.64 18.51 -1.65
N GLY A 14 0.60 19.85 -1.68
CA GLY A 14 -0.63 20.63 -1.47
C GLY A 14 -1.77 20.31 -2.42
N GLU A 15 -1.49 20.05 -3.69
CA GLU A 15 -2.53 19.84 -4.72
C GLU A 15 -3.08 18.39 -4.78
N ILE A 16 -2.31 17.39 -4.31
CA ILE A 16 -2.79 15.99 -4.22
C ILE A 16 -3.60 15.80 -2.94
N ALA A 17 -3.19 16.45 -1.84
CA ALA A 17 -3.87 16.36 -0.54
C ALA A 17 -5.22 17.11 -0.51
N GLU A 18 -5.43 18.14 -1.34
CA GLU A 18 -6.69 18.89 -1.35
C GLU A 18 -7.85 18.05 -1.93
N LYS A 19 -7.57 17.16 -2.89
CA LYS A 19 -8.58 16.22 -3.43
C LYS A 19 -8.95 15.09 -2.46
N ALA A 20 -8.05 14.71 -1.56
CA ALA A 20 -8.31 13.66 -0.58
C ALA A 20 -9.09 14.14 0.66
N ARG A 21 -9.16 15.47 0.87
CA ARG A 21 -9.64 16.09 2.11
C ARG A 21 -11.15 16.10 2.32
N LEU A 22 -11.95 15.51 1.43
CA LEU A 22 -13.42 15.52 1.53
C LEU A 22 -14.05 14.28 2.20
N GLY A 23 -13.25 13.40 2.82
CA GLY A 23 -13.76 12.26 3.59
C GLY A 23 -13.63 12.44 5.10
N LEU A 24 -14.66 12.98 5.77
CA LEU A 24 -14.76 12.93 7.23
C LEU A 24 -14.84 11.47 7.70
N GLY A 25 -13.71 10.89 8.13
CA GLY A 25 -13.64 9.55 8.75
C GLY A 25 -12.66 8.56 8.10
N GLU A 26 -11.89 8.97 7.09
CA GLU A 26 -11.01 8.08 6.33
C GLU A 26 -9.53 8.37 6.61
N ASP A 27 -8.80 7.34 7.03
CA ASP A 27 -7.36 7.45 7.35
C ASP A 27 -6.56 7.19 6.07
N GLU A 28 -6.19 8.24 5.34
CA GLU A 28 -5.38 8.11 4.14
C GLU A 28 -3.89 8.00 4.47
N MET A 29 -3.19 7.12 3.75
CA MET A 29 -1.76 6.95 3.83
C MET A 29 -1.15 6.91 2.44
N VAL A 30 -0.03 7.62 2.30
CA VAL A 30 0.82 7.59 1.12
C VAL A 30 2.24 7.25 1.55
N MET A 31 2.85 6.34 0.82
CA MET A 31 4.25 5.96 0.98
C MET A 31 5.00 6.19 -0.33
N LEU A 32 6.13 6.87 -0.20
CA LEU A 32 6.99 7.23 -1.32
C LEU A 32 8.31 6.44 -1.23
N ALA A 33 8.81 6.00 -2.38
CA ALA A 33 10.13 5.41 -2.52
C ALA A 33 11.05 6.39 -3.26
N PHE A 34 12.19 6.68 -2.64
CA PHE A 34 13.24 7.50 -3.24
C PHE A 34 14.48 6.67 -3.54
N ASP A 35 15.08 6.89 -4.70
CA ASP A 35 16.40 6.37 -5.08
C ASP A 35 17.30 7.55 -5.43
N ASP A 36 18.37 7.73 -4.67
CA ASP A 36 19.30 8.87 -4.77
C ASP A 36 18.61 10.26 -4.76
N GLY A 37 17.57 10.41 -3.94
CA GLY A 37 16.78 11.65 -3.82
C GLY A 37 15.69 11.81 -4.89
N GLU A 38 15.65 10.96 -5.91
CA GLU A 38 14.61 10.98 -6.93
C GLU A 38 13.41 10.13 -6.52
N LEU A 39 12.20 10.64 -6.74
CA LEU A 39 10.97 9.88 -6.50
C LEU A 39 10.80 8.80 -7.57
N VAL A 40 10.88 7.52 -7.18
CA VAL A 40 10.84 6.37 -8.10
C VAL A 40 9.62 5.47 -7.93
N GLY A 41 8.80 5.73 -6.91
CA GLY A 41 7.59 4.95 -6.69
C GLY A 41 6.69 5.54 -5.62
N ILE A 42 5.41 5.18 -5.71
CA ILE A 42 4.36 5.59 -4.80
C ILE A 42 3.43 4.41 -4.52
N CYS A 43 2.96 4.31 -3.29
CA CYS A 43 1.82 3.48 -2.94
C CYS A 43 0.91 4.27 -2.01
N SER A 44 -0.40 4.19 -2.22
CA SER A 44 -1.37 4.85 -1.36
C SER A 44 -2.52 3.91 -1.00
N LEU A 45 -3.08 4.13 0.18
CA LEU A 45 -4.26 3.42 0.64
C LEU A 45 -5.10 4.30 1.56
N THR A 46 -6.37 3.95 1.67
CA THR A 46 -7.32 4.54 2.60
C THR A 46 -7.80 3.47 3.57
N ILE A 47 -7.73 3.74 4.87
CA ILE A 47 -8.31 2.86 5.89
C ILE A 47 -9.73 3.33 6.18
N LYS A 48 -10.68 2.41 6.01
CA LYS A 48 -12.09 2.56 6.42
C LYS A 48 -12.44 1.41 7.35
N ALA A 49 -12.78 1.72 8.60
CA ALA A 49 -12.94 0.73 9.67
C ALA A 49 -11.72 -0.19 9.77
N ASP A 50 -11.88 -1.49 9.54
CA ASP A 50 -10.84 -2.53 9.60
C ASP A 50 -10.26 -2.87 8.21
N THR A 51 -10.64 -2.15 7.16
CA THR A 51 -10.27 -2.45 5.78
C THR A 51 -9.38 -1.35 5.20
N ALA A 52 -8.20 -1.74 4.73
CA ALA A 52 -7.28 -0.88 4.00
C ALA A 52 -7.49 -1.04 2.48
N TRP A 53 -8.03 -0.03 1.84
CA TRP A 53 -8.23 0.03 0.39
C TRP A 53 -7.00 0.61 -0.29
N LEU A 54 -6.24 -0.20 -1.02
CA LEU A 54 -5.15 0.33 -1.84
C LEU A 54 -5.73 1.10 -3.02
N ASN A 55 -5.31 2.35 -3.15
CA ASN A 55 -5.78 3.25 -4.20
C ASN A 55 -4.79 3.32 -5.36
N SER A 56 -3.49 3.22 -5.05
CA SER A 56 -2.45 3.26 -6.09
C SER A 56 -1.20 2.48 -5.69
N LEU A 57 -0.55 1.90 -6.71
CA LEU A 57 0.80 1.38 -6.64
C LEU A 57 1.46 1.63 -7.99
N TYR A 58 2.53 2.42 -7.99
CA TYR A 58 3.27 2.74 -9.19
C TYR A 58 4.77 2.75 -8.90
N ILE A 59 5.54 2.25 -9.86
CA ILE A 59 7.01 2.26 -9.88
C ILE A 59 7.45 2.73 -11.26
N CYS A 60 8.39 3.68 -11.31
CA CYS A 60 9.04 4.12 -12.53
C CYS A 60 9.57 2.90 -13.29
N GLU A 61 9.33 2.85 -14.60
CA GLU A 61 9.51 1.62 -15.39
C GLU A 61 10.95 1.09 -15.33
N GLU A 62 11.91 2.01 -15.42
CA GLU A 62 13.35 1.75 -15.35
C GLU A 62 13.80 1.20 -13.99
N LYS A 63 13.02 1.45 -12.94
CA LYS A 63 13.28 1.02 -11.56
C LYS A 63 12.45 -0.22 -11.17
N ARG A 64 11.65 -0.78 -12.08
CA ARG A 64 10.87 -2.01 -11.84
C ARG A 64 11.77 -3.23 -11.72
N LYS A 65 11.22 -4.30 -11.13
CA LYS A 65 11.90 -5.60 -10.90
C LYS A 65 13.11 -5.54 -9.96
N GLN A 66 13.28 -4.46 -9.20
CA GLN A 66 14.34 -4.28 -8.21
C GLN A 66 13.85 -4.43 -6.75
N GLY A 67 12.62 -4.96 -6.55
CA GLY A 67 12.02 -5.13 -5.23
C GLY A 67 11.35 -3.90 -4.62
N ILE A 68 11.43 -2.72 -5.27
CA ILE A 68 10.83 -1.47 -4.78
C ILE A 68 9.31 -1.60 -4.57
N GLY A 69 8.58 -2.17 -5.53
CA GLY A 69 7.13 -2.39 -5.41
C GLY A 69 6.76 -3.30 -4.24
N THR A 70 7.54 -4.37 -4.03
CA THR A 70 7.38 -5.25 -2.86
C THR A 70 7.63 -4.49 -1.56
N GLY A 71 8.69 -3.67 -1.51
CA GLY A 71 9.04 -2.85 -0.35
C GLY A 71 7.95 -1.85 0.00
N LEU A 72 7.46 -1.09 -0.99
CA LEU A 72 6.37 -0.13 -0.81
C LEU A 72 5.09 -0.81 -0.30
N LEU A 73 4.67 -1.88 -0.98
CA LEU A 73 3.45 -2.60 -0.63
C LEU A 73 3.53 -3.13 0.81
N LYS A 74 4.59 -3.87 1.16
CA LYS A 74 4.73 -4.41 2.52
C LYS A 74 4.75 -3.33 3.58
N SER A 75 5.46 -2.23 3.32
CA SER A 75 5.63 -1.16 4.28
C SER A 75 4.32 -0.42 4.55
N ILE A 76 3.52 -0.13 3.52
CA ILE A 76 2.23 0.53 3.71
C ILE A 76 1.18 -0.41 4.32
N LEU A 77 1.19 -1.70 3.95
CA LEU A 77 0.30 -2.70 4.56
C LEU A 77 0.61 -2.93 6.04
N PHE A 78 1.90 -2.94 6.42
CA PHE A 78 2.31 -3.02 7.81
C PHE A 78 1.87 -1.78 8.60
N ALA A 79 2.00 -0.59 8.00
CA ALA A 79 1.49 0.64 8.60
C ALA A 79 -0.03 0.61 8.79
N ALA A 80 -0.78 0.05 7.84
CA ALA A 80 -2.24 -0.11 7.94
C ALA A 80 -2.64 -1.09 9.05
N LYS A 81 -1.94 -2.23 9.12
CA LYS A 81 -2.13 -3.22 10.19
C LYS A 81 -1.93 -2.60 11.57
N ASN A 82 -0.88 -1.81 11.76
CA ASN A 82 -0.61 -1.14 13.03
C ASN A 82 -1.63 -0.04 13.37
N LYS A 83 -2.43 0.40 12.41
CA LYS A 83 -3.58 1.28 12.60
C LYS A 83 -4.90 0.54 12.84
N GLY A 84 -4.88 -0.80 12.85
CA GLY A 84 -6.06 -1.63 13.13
C GLY A 84 -6.73 -2.21 11.89
N ALA A 85 -6.16 -2.05 10.69
CA ALA A 85 -6.67 -2.76 9.53
C ALA A 85 -6.40 -4.27 9.65
N ALA A 86 -7.44 -5.07 9.45
CA ALA A 86 -7.37 -6.53 9.41
C ALA A 86 -7.21 -7.05 7.97
N ILE A 87 -7.83 -6.38 7.00
CA ILE A 87 -7.86 -6.80 5.60
C ILE A 87 -7.37 -5.67 4.71
N ALA A 88 -6.59 -6.02 3.67
CA ALA A 88 -6.30 -5.11 2.57
C ALA A 88 -7.10 -5.50 1.33
N LYS A 89 -7.65 -4.52 0.61
CA LYS A 89 -8.43 -4.71 -0.62
C LYS A 89 -7.97 -3.78 -1.73
N ILE A 90 -8.13 -4.22 -2.98
CA ILE A 90 -7.87 -3.41 -4.18
C ILE A 90 -8.73 -3.90 -5.34
N THR A 91 -9.19 -2.97 -6.17
CA THR A 91 -9.84 -3.32 -7.44
C THR A 91 -8.83 -4.02 -8.37
N GLU A 92 -9.25 -5.11 -9.00
CA GLU A 92 -8.41 -5.89 -9.88
C GLU A 92 -8.02 -5.05 -11.11
N HIS A 93 -6.72 -4.86 -11.31
CA HIS A 93 -6.15 -4.18 -12.47
C HIS A 93 -5.24 -5.15 -13.21
N ARG A 94 -5.47 -5.33 -14.52
CA ARG A 94 -4.76 -6.30 -15.36
C ARG A 94 -3.24 -6.28 -15.19
N GLU A 95 -2.66 -5.09 -15.04
CA GLU A 95 -1.21 -4.90 -14.92
C GLU A 95 -0.66 -5.22 -13.52
N LEU A 96 -1.49 -5.11 -12.48
CA LEU A 96 -1.10 -5.33 -11.08
C LEU A 96 -1.50 -6.72 -10.56
N THR A 97 -2.51 -7.37 -11.14
CA THR A 97 -3.04 -8.66 -10.68
C THR A 97 -1.96 -9.69 -10.45
N GLY A 98 -1.10 -9.93 -11.46
CA GLY A 98 -0.06 -10.95 -11.35
C GLY A 98 0.94 -10.66 -10.22
N PHE A 99 1.27 -9.39 -10.01
CA PHE A 99 2.14 -8.97 -8.91
C PHE A 99 1.45 -9.17 -7.55
N LEU A 100 0.20 -8.76 -7.39
CA LEU A 100 -0.54 -8.85 -6.13
C LEU A 100 -0.83 -10.30 -5.73
N LEU A 101 -1.21 -11.17 -6.69
CA LEU A 101 -1.38 -12.60 -6.44
C LEU A 101 -0.07 -13.23 -5.94
N LYS A 102 1.07 -12.87 -6.54
CA LYS A 102 2.40 -13.30 -6.05
C LYS A 102 2.72 -12.79 -4.65
N MET A 103 2.19 -11.62 -4.27
CA MET A 103 2.34 -11.05 -2.93
C MET A 103 1.44 -11.70 -1.89
N GLY A 104 0.54 -12.62 -2.27
CA GLY A 104 -0.35 -13.31 -1.35
C GLY A 104 -1.76 -12.73 -1.28
N PHE A 105 -2.11 -11.81 -2.19
CA PHE A 105 -3.51 -11.45 -2.39
C PHE A 105 -4.25 -12.61 -3.08
N CYS A 106 -5.52 -12.77 -2.77
CA CYS A 106 -6.43 -13.69 -3.45
C CYS A 106 -7.65 -12.93 -3.96
N ARG A 107 -8.42 -13.54 -4.87
CA ARG A 107 -9.70 -12.98 -5.30
C ARG A 107 -10.69 -13.05 -4.13
N ASP A 108 -11.36 -11.93 -3.87
CA ASP A 108 -12.46 -11.88 -2.92
C ASP A 108 -13.63 -12.71 -3.47
N THR A 109 -14.16 -13.62 -2.66
CA THR A 109 -15.28 -14.49 -3.04
C THR A 109 -16.64 -13.80 -2.90
N GLY A 110 -16.72 -12.71 -2.13
CA GLY A 110 -17.93 -11.92 -1.91
C GLY A 110 -18.06 -10.70 -2.81
N MET A 111 -16.97 -10.26 -3.46
CA MET A 111 -16.96 -9.09 -4.35
C MET A 111 -16.17 -9.39 -5.62
N GLU A 112 -16.86 -9.47 -6.76
CA GLU A 112 -16.22 -9.67 -8.05
C GLU A 112 -15.27 -8.50 -8.40
N GLY A 113 -14.12 -8.83 -9.00
CA GLY A 113 -13.13 -7.83 -9.40
C GLY A 113 -12.38 -7.20 -8.24
N ILE A 114 -12.42 -7.78 -7.04
CA ILE A 114 -11.62 -7.35 -5.88
C ILE A 114 -10.56 -8.41 -5.55
N LEU A 115 -9.34 -7.93 -5.31
CA LEU A 115 -8.29 -8.71 -4.67
C LEU A 115 -8.19 -8.32 -3.19
N GLN A 116 -7.97 -9.29 -2.32
CA GLN A 116 -7.83 -9.07 -0.89
C GLN A 116 -6.68 -9.85 -0.26
N ALA A 117 -6.19 -9.39 0.90
CA ALA A 117 -5.24 -10.09 1.74
C ALA A 117 -5.58 -9.92 3.22
N ASP A 118 -5.55 -11.03 3.97
CA ASP A 118 -5.61 -11.03 5.43
C ASP A 118 -4.27 -10.58 6.01
N LEU A 119 -4.24 -9.45 6.73
CA LEU A 119 -2.99 -8.82 7.16
C LEU A 119 -2.30 -9.58 8.29
N ASP A 120 -3.01 -10.36 9.11
CA ASP A 120 -2.37 -11.21 10.12
C ASP A 120 -1.64 -12.40 9.48
N GLY A 121 -2.29 -13.10 8.55
CA GLY A 121 -1.73 -14.17 7.74
C GLY A 121 -0.58 -13.68 6.85
N TYR A 122 -0.75 -12.51 6.24
CA TYR A 122 0.25 -11.88 5.35
C TYR A 122 1.61 -11.69 6.04
N PHE A 123 1.60 -11.31 7.33
CA PHE A 123 2.81 -11.06 8.11
C PHE A 123 3.18 -12.21 9.08
N LYS A 124 2.46 -13.34 9.06
CA LYS A 124 2.63 -14.46 10.01
C LYS A 124 4.06 -15.04 10.05
N CYS A 125 4.81 -14.99 8.94
CA CYS A 125 6.21 -15.45 8.90
C CYS A 125 7.23 -14.39 9.32
N CYS A 126 6.87 -13.10 9.38
CA CYS A 126 7.79 -12.01 9.72
C CYS A 126 7.91 -11.77 11.23
N ASN A 127 6.97 -12.28 12.03
CA ASN A 127 6.94 -12.08 13.49
C ASN A 127 7.90 -12.99 14.29
N ASN A 128 8.64 -13.89 13.64
CA ASN A 128 9.63 -14.75 14.31
C ASN A 128 11.07 -14.20 14.25
N ALA A 129 11.30 -13.03 13.64
CA ALA A 129 12.64 -12.44 13.50
C ALA A 129 12.92 -11.25 14.44
N LEU A 130 11.99 -10.94 15.34
CA LEU A 130 12.13 -9.88 16.36
C LEU A 130 11.76 -10.46 17.74
N LYS A 131 12.58 -11.39 18.23
CA LYS A 131 12.70 -11.74 19.63
C LYS A 131 14.18 -11.85 19.99
#